data_AF-B5TVA0-F1
#
_entry.id   AF-B5TVA0-F1
#
_cell.length_a   1.000
_cell.length_b   1.000
_cell.length_c   1.000
_cell.angle_alpha   90.00
_cell.angle_beta   90.00
_cell.angle_gamma   90.00
#
_symmetry.space_group_name_H-M   'P 1'
#
loop_
_entity.id
_entity.type
_entity.pdbx_description
1 polymer ?
#
loop_
_entity_poly.entity_id
_entity_poly.type
_entity_poly.pdbx_seq_one_letter_code
_entity_poly.pdbx_strand_id
1 'polypeptide(L)'
;DTTRNSMSGSILAMNQNPDHVNKLRSNPSLIPSMVSETIRWQTPLSNMSRTALQDLELGGKIIKKGDKVSMWYVSGNRDEEVIE
;
A
#
# COMPACT_ATOMS: atom_id res chain seq x y z
N ASP A 1 -13.84 -0.42 7.49
CA ASP A 1 -12.79 -1.45 7.71
C ASP A 1 -11.39 -0.88 7.44
N THR A 2 -11.17 -0.16 6.35
CA THR A 2 -9.87 0.45 5.97
C THR A 2 -9.19 1.23 7.10
N THR A 3 -9.85 2.23 7.70
CA THR A 3 -9.29 3.02 8.81
C THR A 3 -8.94 2.15 10.03
N ARG A 4 -9.84 1.22 10.40
CA ARG A 4 -9.63 0.29 11.51
C ARG A 4 -8.40 -0.59 11.25
N ASN A 5 -8.28 -1.12 10.05
CA ASN A 5 -7.16 -1.99 9.68
C ASN A 5 -5.84 -1.20 9.64
N SER A 6 -5.84 0.08 9.23
CA SER A 6 -4.67 0.97 9.37
C SER A 6 -4.27 1.17 10.84
N MET A 7 -5.25 1.40 11.73
CA MET A 7 -4.98 1.61 13.17
C MET A 7 -4.40 0.35 13.82
N SER A 8 -4.93 -0.84 13.53
CA SER A 8 -4.36 -2.09 14.04
C SER A 8 -3.00 -2.40 13.39
N GLY A 9 -2.85 -2.11 12.10
CA GLY A 9 -1.61 -2.30 11.34
C GLY A 9 -0.46 -1.43 11.84
N SER A 10 -0.72 -0.18 12.26
CA SER A 10 0.32 0.69 12.82
C SER A 10 0.91 0.10 14.10
N ILE A 11 0.07 -0.45 14.98
CA ILE A 11 0.52 -1.07 16.23
C ILE A 11 1.36 -2.31 15.95
N LEU A 12 0.97 -3.13 14.97
CA LEU A 12 1.77 -4.28 14.54
C LEU A 12 3.14 -3.84 14.00
N ALA A 13 3.16 -2.88 13.09
CA ALA A 13 4.41 -2.37 12.48
C ALA A 13 5.34 -1.76 13.54
N MET A 14 4.79 -1.01 14.50
CA MET A 14 5.54 -0.47 15.63
C MET A 14 6.13 -1.57 16.51
N ASN A 15 5.37 -2.64 16.79
CA ASN A 15 5.86 -3.77 17.59
C ASN A 15 6.98 -4.55 16.87
N GLN A 16 6.93 -4.63 15.54
CA GLN A 16 7.98 -5.26 14.73
C GLN A 16 9.23 -4.38 14.56
N ASN A 17 9.11 -3.06 14.78
CA ASN A 17 10.17 -2.08 14.56
C ASN A 17 10.35 -1.17 15.79
N PRO A 18 10.82 -1.68 16.94
CA PRO A 18 10.90 -0.93 18.19
C PRO A 18 11.80 0.31 18.09
N ASP A 19 12.84 0.27 17.24
CA ASP A 19 13.72 1.42 17.03
C ASP A 19 13.00 2.60 16.36
N HIS A 20 12.05 2.31 15.45
CA HIS A 20 11.22 3.35 14.83
C HIS A 20 10.24 3.95 15.85
N VAL A 21 9.78 3.18 16.83
CA VAL A 21 8.97 3.69 17.94
C VAL A 21 9.79 4.66 18.80
N ASN A 22 11.03 4.30 19.12
CA ASN A 22 11.94 5.17 19.86
C ASN A 22 12.21 6.47 19.08
N LYS A 23 12.50 6.37 17.77
CA LYS A 23 12.68 7.53 16.88
C LYS A 23 11.45 8.45 16.87
N LEU A 24 10.24 7.88 16.79
CA LEU A 24 9.00 8.65 16.82
C LEU A 24 8.76 9.32 18.18
N ARG A 25 9.06 8.63 19.29
CA ARG A 25 8.96 9.21 20.64
C ARG A 25 9.93 10.37 20.84
N SER A 26 11.15 10.26 20.32
CA SER A 26 12.15 11.33 20.36
C SER A 26 11.83 12.49 19.41
N ASN A 27 11.06 12.26 18.35
CA ASN A 27 10.65 13.29 17.41
C ASN A 27 9.20 13.12 16.91
N PRO A 28 8.20 13.66 17.64
CA PRO A 28 6.79 13.57 17.25
C PRO A 28 6.44 14.26 15.92
N SER A 29 7.29 15.13 15.37
CA SER A 29 7.07 15.73 14.06
C SER A 29 7.05 14.69 12.92
N LEU A 30 7.51 13.46 13.17
CA LEU A 30 7.48 12.35 12.23
C LEU A 30 6.10 11.68 12.10
N ILE A 31 5.12 12.03 12.94
CA ILE A 31 3.77 11.40 12.93
C ILE A 31 3.12 11.44 11.53
N PRO A 32 3.10 12.57 10.78
CA PRO A 32 2.51 12.59 9.44
C PRO A 32 3.18 11.60 8.47
N SER A 33 4.51 11.48 8.52
CA SER A 33 5.25 10.50 7.72
C SER A 33 4.94 9.06 8.13
N MET A 34 4.88 8.78 9.44
CA MET A 34 4.51 7.46 9.97
C MET A 34 3.08 7.05 9.57
N VAL A 35 2.13 7.99 9.49
CA VAL A 35 0.76 7.71 9.02
C VAL A 35 0.78 7.28 7.55
N SER A 36 1.47 8.02 6.68
CA SER A 36 1.62 7.64 5.26
C SER A 36 2.28 6.27 5.12
N GLU A 37 3.33 6.01 5.90
CA GLU A 37 4.05 4.74 5.87
C GLU A 37 3.22 3.58 6.41
N THR A 38 2.40 3.80 7.44
CA THR A 38 1.43 2.81 7.91
C THR A 38 0.46 2.44 6.79
N ILE A 39 -0.08 3.42 6.06
CA ILE A 39 -1.04 3.18 4.98
C ILE A 39 -0.38 2.39 3.84
N ARG A 40 0.86 2.75 3.46
CA ARG A 40 1.64 2.01 2.45
C ARG A 40 1.94 0.59 2.91
N TRP A 41 2.51 0.43 4.11
CA TRP A 41 2.96 -0.85 4.62
C TRP A 41 1.80 -1.83 4.87
N GLN A 42 0.72 -1.35 5.50
CA GLN A 42 -0.47 -2.16 5.78
C GLN A 42 -1.31 -2.42 4.53
N THR A 43 -1.35 -1.48 3.58
CA THR A 43 -2.24 -1.48 2.40
C THR A 43 -3.65 -1.98 2.75
N PRO A 44 -4.46 -1.21 3.51
CA PRO A 44 -5.73 -1.69 4.09
C PRO A 44 -6.75 -2.20 3.07
N LEU A 45 -6.61 -1.80 1.81
CA LEU A 45 -7.37 -2.29 0.68
C LEU A 45 -6.41 -2.85 -0.37
N SER A 46 -6.38 -4.17 -0.51
CA SER A 46 -5.34 -4.86 -1.30
C SER A 46 -5.40 -4.56 -2.80
N ASN A 47 -6.60 -4.36 -3.34
CA ASN A 47 -6.79 -4.04 -4.76
C ASN A 47 -8.13 -3.36 -5.04
N MET A 48 -8.20 -2.67 -6.18
CA MET A 48 -9.45 -2.29 -6.84
C MET A 48 -9.45 -2.76 -8.29
N SER A 49 -10.62 -3.10 -8.80
CA SER A 49 -10.76 -3.51 -10.20
C SER A 49 -11.13 -2.35 -11.13
N ARG A 50 -10.75 -2.47 -12.39
CA ARG A 50 -11.19 -1.67 -13.53
C ARG A 50 -11.76 -2.58 -14.61
N THR A 51 -12.51 -2.00 -15.53
CA THR A 51 -12.96 -2.70 -16.76
C THR A 51 -12.21 -2.09 -17.93
N ALA A 52 -11.59 -2.92 -18.78
CA ALA A 52 -10.98 -2.46 -20.01
C ALA A 52 -12.06 -1.96 -20.99
N LEU A 53 -11.95 -0.72 -21.47
CA LEU A 53 -12.92 -0.12 -22.39
C LEU A 53 -12.64 -0.47 -23.86
N GLN A 54 -11.44 -0.94 -24.15
CA GLN A 54 -10.95 -1.38 -25.44
C GLN A 54 -9.85 -2.44 -25.25
N ASP A 55 -9.50 -3.15 -26.31
CA ASP A 55 -8.30 -3.99 -26.32
C ASP A 55 -7.04 -3.14 -26.13
N LEU A 56 -6.12 -3.56 -25.27
CA LEU A 56 -4.84 -2.88 -25.03
C LEU A 56 -3.75 -3.86 -24.64
N GLU A 57 -2.49 -3.49 -24.88
CA GLU A 57 -1.33 -4.26 -24.41
C GLU A 57 -0.74 -3.59 -23.16
N LEU A 58 -0.51 -4.38 -22.10
CA LEU A 58 0.12 -3.94 -20.86
C LEU A 58 1.05 -5.05 -20.34
N GLY A 59 2.30 -4.72 -20.02
CA GLY A 59 3.28 -5.69 -19.53
C GLY A 59 3.53 -6.87 -20.49
N GLY A 60 3.47 -6.62 -21.80
CA GLY A 60 3.60 -7.65 -22.84
C GLY A 60 2.41 -8.62 -22.93
N LYS A 61 1.25 -8.26 -22.37
CA LYS A 61 0.01 -9.05 -22.41
C LYS A 61 -1.13 -8.25 -23.01
N ILE A 62 -1.93 -8.90 -23.84
CA ILE A 62 -3.16 -8.31 -24.40
C ILE A 62 -4.29 -8.47 -23.39
N ILE A 63 -4.87 -7.36 -22.97
CA ILE A 63 -6.11 -7.26 -22.19
C ILE A 63 -7.24 -6.91 -23.17
N LYS A 64 -8.35 -7.66 -23.13
CA LYS A 64 -9.46 -7.48 -24.06
C LYS A 64 -10.51 -6.52 -23.53
N LYS A 65 -11.24 -5.86 -24.43
CA LYS A 65 -12.40 -5.04 -24.08
C LYS A 65 -13.38 -5.86 -23.23
N GLY A 66 -13.77 -5.30 -22.09
CA GLY A 66 -14.69 -5.93 -21.13
C GLY A 66 -13.99 -6.70 -20.01
N ASP A 67 -12.70 -7.01 -20.14
CA ASP A 67 -11.95 -7.71 -19.09
C ASP A 67 -11.92 -6.88 -17.80
N LYS A 68 -12.02 -7.59 -16.67
CA LYS A 68 -11.78 -7.01 -15.34
C LYS A 68 -10.30 -7.08 -15.02
N VAL A 69 -9.70 -5.93 -14.77
CA VAL A 69 -8.28 -5.79 -14.41
C VAL A 69 -8.19 -5.39 -12.95
N SER A 70 -7.57 -6.20 -12.11
CA SER A 70 -7.34 -5.87 -10.71
C SER A 70 -6.01 -5.12 -10.54
N MET A 71 -6.04 -3.95 -9.91
CA MET A 71 -4.86 -3.17 -9.57
C MET A 71 -4.44 -3.50 -8.14
N TRP A 72 -3.41 -4.32 -7.99
CA TRP A 72 -2.93 -4.83 -6.70
C TRP A 72 -2.05 -3.82 -5.96
N TYR A 73 -2.65 -2.91 -5.21
CA TYR A 73 -1.94 -1.94 -4.38
C TYR A 73 -0.98 -2.59 -3.38
N VAL A 74 -1.34 -3.75 -2.83
CA VAL A 74 -0.46 -4.50 -1.91
C VAL A 74 0.85 -4.94 -2.57
N SER A 75 0.83 -5.19 -3.89
CA SER A 75 2.03 -5.50 -4.67
C SER A 75 2.79 -4.22 -4.97
N GLY A 76 2.13 -3.21 -5.55
CA GLY A 76 2.80 -1.96 -5.96
C GLY A 76 3.42 -1.19 -4.79
N ASN A 77 2.80 -1.23 -3.60
CA ASN A 77 3.37 -0.63 -2.40
C ASN A 77 4.63 -1.35 -1.88
N ARG A 78 5.02 -2.49 -2.47
CA ARG A 78 6.21 -3.29 -2.11
C ARG A 78 7.18 -3.45 -3.28
N ASP A 79 6.93 -2.76 -4.39
CA ASP A 79 7.72 -2.82 -5.60
C ASP A 79 9.06 -2.11 -5.41
N GLU A 80 10.17 -2.86 -5.51
CA GLU A 80 11.52 -2.33 -5.36
C GLU A 80 11.94 -1.34 -6.45
N GLU A 81 11.24 -1.31 -7.60
CA GLU A 81 11.52 -0.32 -8.64
C GLU A 81 11.04 1.10 -8.25
N VAL A 82 10.16 1.19 -7.25
CA VAL A 82 9.52 2.45 -6.82
C VAL A 82 9.81 2.80 -5.36
N ILE A 83 10.03 1.80 -4.50
CA ILE A 83 10.26 1.96 -3.06
C ILE A 83 11.65 1.42 -2.69
N GLU A 84 12.51 2.28 -2.14
CA GLU A 84 13.82 1.93 -1.57
C GLU A 84 13.73 1.44 -0.12
#